data_AF-A0A358B2C2-F1
#
_entry.id   AF-A0A358B2C2-F1
#
_cell.length_a   1.000
_cell.length_b   1.000
_cell.length_c   1.000
_cell.angle_alpha   90.00
_cell.angle_beta   90.00
_cell.angle_gamma   90.00
#
_symmetry.space_group_name_H-M   'P 1'
#
loop_
_entity.id
_entity.type
_entity.pdbx_description
1 polymer ?
#
loop_
_entity_poly.entity_id
_entity_poly.type
_entity_poly.pdbx_seq_one_letter_code
_entity_poly.pdbx_strand_id
1 'polypeptide(L)'
;MRIAPPDSAVSELLPSVVTFLKSPGMLIGSETLAATTGETFAVFNPATGAELARVPAGTASDVDHAVKAAQAAFEGPWSQMLPVQRQGLMLKLADLIEQNGEELAQLETLNQGKSILLSRLIEVQSSAEYIRYMAGWSTKIQGTTLDVSIPIPPGMRYQAFTRKEAVGVVAAITPWNFP
;
A
#
# COMPACT_ATOMS: atom_id res chain seq x y z
N MET A 1 -13.83 14.55 -2.65
CA MET A 1 -12.91 13.90 -3.60
C MET A 1 -12.26 14.99 -4.46
N ARG A 2 -10.93 15.13 -4.43
CA ARG A 2 -10.21 16.04 -5.33
C ARG A 2 -9.75 15.25 -6.55
N ILE A 3 -10.73 14.69 -7.24
CA ILE A 3 -10.53 14.08 -8.55
C ILE A 3 -11.33 14.93 -9.52
N ALA A 4 -10.71 15.31 -10.63
CA ALA A 4 -11.42 16.09 -11.64
C ALA A 4 -12.57 15.25 -12.22
N PRO A 5 -13.61 15.88 -12.80
CA PRO A 5 -14.71 15.15 -13.41
C PRO A 5 -14.19 14.08 -14.38
N PRO A 6 -14.77 12.87 -14.41
CA PRO A 6 -14.21 11.72 -15.13
C PRO A 6 -13.78 12.02 -16.57
N ASP A 7 -14.59 12.80 -17.30
CA ASP A 7 -14.38 13.12 -18.71
C ASP A 7 -13.56 14.40 -18.96
N SER A 8 -13.06 15.04 -17.90
CA SER A 8 -12.23 16.24 -18.06
C SER A 8 -10.85 15.87 -18.64
N ALA A 9 -10.51 16.52 -19.75
CA ALA A 9 -9.18 16.40 -20.34
C ALA A 9 -8.11 16.96 -19.39
N VAL A 10 -6.95 16.30 -19.32
CA VAL A 10 -5.77 16.85 -18.65
C VAL A 10 -5.11 17.82 -19.61
N SER A 11 -5.31 19.12 -19.40
CA SER A 11 -4.65 20.15 -20.23
C SER A 11 -3.22 20.42 -19.77
N GLU A 12 -2.93 20.29 -18.47
CA GLU A 12 -1.61 20.51 -17.88
C GLU A 12 -1.38 19.58 -16.67
N LEU A 13 -0.10 19.26 -16.41
CA LEU A 13 0.30 18.48 -15.24
C LEU A 13 0.23 19.33 -13.96
N LEU A 14 -0.19 18.71 -12.85
CA LEU A 14 -0.18 19.37 -11.56
C LEU A 14 1.26 19.70 -11.12
N PRO A 15 1.49 20.83 -10.42
CA PRO A 15 2.83 21.18 -9.92
C PRO A 15 3.44 20.10 -9.01
N SER A 16 2.61 19.38 -8.25
CA SER A 16 3.05 18.27 -7.41
C SER A 16 3.56 17.09 -8.22
N VAL A 17 2.86 16.72 -9.31
CA VAL A 17 3.29 15.70 -10.28
C VAL A 17 4.65 16.07 -10.88
N VAL A 18 4.80 17.31 -11.36
CA VAL A 18 6.07 17.80 -11.92
C VAL A 18 7.19 17.77 -10.88
N THR A 19 6.88 18.06 -9.62
CA THR A 19 7.87 18.05 -8.53
C THR A 19 8.28 16.62 -8.20
N PHE A 20 7.33 15.70 -8.10
CA PHE A 20 7.58 14.28 -7.82
C PHE A 20 8.47 13.64 -8.89
N LEU A 21 8.18 13.88 -10.18
CA LEU A 21 8.92 13.31 -11.30
C LEU A 21 10.40 13.72 -11.37
N LYS A 22 10.80 14.81 -10.68
CA LYS A 22 12.21 15.25 -10.65
C LYS A 22 13.12 14.33 -9.84
N SER A 23 12.59 13.69 -8.79
CA SER A 23 13.41 12.86 -7.90
C SER A 23 12.56 11.84 -7.11
N PRO A 24 11.98 10.82 -7.77
CA PRO A 24 11.35 9.71 -7.06
C PRO A 24 12.39 8.95 -6.21
N GLY A 25 11.96 8.38 -5.10
CA GLY A 25 12.83 7.61 -4.19
C GLY A 25 12.17 6.36 -3.65
N MET A 26 12.98 5.48 -3.06
CA MET A 26 12.49 4.28 -2.38
C MET A 26 12.12 4.61 -0.93
N LEU A 27 10.91 4.27 -0.50
CA LEU A 27 10.51 4.41 0.90
C LEU A 27 10.96 3.18 1.69
N ILE A 28 11.93 3.35 2.59
CA ILE A 28 12.43 2.31 3.49
C ILE A 28 12.29 2.81 4.93
N GLY A 29 11.45 2.15 5.73
CA GLY A 29 11.10 2.63 7.06
C GLY A 29 10.33 3.96 6.98
N SER A 30 10.91 5.03 7.53
CA SER A 30 10.35 6.38 7.48
C SER A 30 11.07 7.32 6.51
N GLU A 31 12.01 6.82 5.72
CA GLU A 31 12.90 7.64 4.89
C GLU A 31 12.72 7.34 3.40
N THR A 32 12.78 8.39 2.59
CA THR A 32 12.86 8.29 1.13
C THR A 32 14.33 8.32 0.73
N LEU A 33 14.83 7.20 0.21
CA LEU A 33 16.24 6.94 -0.04
C LEU A 33 16.53 6.68 -1.52
N ALA A 34 17.77 6.98 -1.93
CA ALA A 34 18.37 6.44 -3.15
C ALA A 34 18.79 4.98 -2.94
N ALA A 35 19.14 4.28 -4.02
CA ALA A 35 19.74 2.95 -3.92
C ALA A 35 21.10 3.04 -3.24
N THR A 36 21.47 2.02 -2.47
CA THR A 36 22.78 1.92 -1.81
C THR A 36 23.97 2.05 -2.78
N THR A 37 23.81 1.67 -4.04
CA THR A 37 24.81 1.83 -5.11
C THR A 37 24.77 3.21 -5.79
N GLY A 38 23.71 3.99 -5.57
CA GLY A 38 23.40 5.21 -6.31
C GLY A 38 22.89 4.97 -7.73
N GLU A 39 22.73 3.71 -8.16
CA GLU A 39 22.25 3.38 -9.50
C GLU A 39 20.77 3.74 -9.68
N THR A 40 20.44 4.17 -10.89
CA THR A 40 19.06 4.53 -11.29
C THR A 40 18.78 4.03 -12.69
N PHE A 41 17.51 3.74 -12.99
CA PHE A 41 17.04 3.43 -14.33
C PHE A 41 15.96 4.41 -14.79
N ALA A 42 15.86 4.59 -16.10
CA ALA A 42 14.88 5.47 -16.72
C ALA A 42 13.52 4.78 -16.82
N VAL A 43 12.47 5.54 -16.48
CA VAL A 43 11.06 5.21 -16.72
C VAL A 43 10.60 6.08 -17.88
N PHE A 44 9.81 5.53 -18.79
CA PHE A 44 9.42 6.21 -20.03
C PHE A 44 7.91 6.38 -20.11
N ASN A 45 7.46 7.49 -20.70
CA ASN A 45 6.07 7.67 -21.05
C ASN A 45 5.75 6.79 -22.27
N PRO A 46 4.87 5.79 -22.17
CA PRO A 46 4.61 4.86 -23.26
C PRO A 46 3.88 5.52 -24.44
N ALA A 47 3.19 6.65 -24.24
CA ALA A 47 2.51 7.37 -25.31
C ALA A 47 3.47 8.18 -26.19
N THR A 48 4.60 8.64 -25.65
CA THR A 48 5.54 9.52 -26.36
C THR A 48 6.94 8.91 -26.56
N GLY A 49 7.29 7.88 -25.79
CA GLY A 49 8.63 7.32 -25.70
C GLY A 49 9.65 8.21 -24.96
N ALA A 50 9.23 9.37 -24.45
CA ALA A 50 10.12 10.27 -23.73
C ALA A 50 10.42 9.77 -22.32
N GLU A 51 11.62 10.06 -21.81
CA GLU A 51 11.98 9.78 -20.41
C GLU A 51 11.09 10.60 -19.47
N LEU A 52 10.48 9.92 -18.50
CA LEU A 52 9.55 10.47 -17.52
C LEU A 52 10.25 10.85 -16.23
N ALA A 53 11.08 9.93 -15.72
CA ALA A 53 11.86 10.08 -14.51
C ALA A 53 12.98 9.05 -14.47
N ARG A 54 13.98 9.28 -13.62
CA ARG A 54 14.93 8.23 -13.19
C ARG A 54 14.56 7.81 -11.78
N VAL A 55 14.42 6.50 -11.57
CA VAL A 55 14.08 5.93 -10.27
C VAL A 55 15.24 5.07 -9.73
N PRO A 56 15.41 4.93 -8.41
CA PRO A 56 16.46 4.09 -7.86
C PRO A 56 16.38 2.64 -8.32
N ALA A 57 17.52 2.06 -8.69
CA ALA A 57 17.66 0.63 -8.99
C ALA A 57 17.97 -0.12 -7.69
N GLY A 58 16.92 -0.52 -6.96
CA GLY A 58 17.07 -1.20 -5.68
C GLY A 58 17.91 -2.49 -5.78
N THR A 59 18.80 -2.69 -4.82
CA THR A 59 19.68 -3.86 -4.73
C THR A 59 19.24 -4.84 -3.64
N ALA A 60 19.90 -6.00 -3.56
CA ALA A 60 19.69 -6.94 -2.46
C ALA A 60 19.94 -6.30 -1.08
N SER A 61 20.91 -5.39 -0.97
CA SER A 61 21.19 -4.65 0.27
C SER A 61 20.04 -3.72 0.65
N ASP A 62 19.43 -3.04 -0.33
CA ASP A 62 18.26 -2.20 -0.09
C ASP A 62 17.05 -3.03 0.36
N VAL A 63 16.86 -4.21 -0.22
CA VAL A 63 15.83 -5.17 0.21
C VAL A 63 16.07 -5.65 1.64
N ASP A 64 17.32 -5.97 2.02
CA ASP A 64 17.66 -6.35 3.39
C ASP A 64 17.34 -5.24 4.39
N HIS A 65 17.62 -3.97 4.03
CA HIS A 65 17.24 -2.82 4.85
C HIS A 65 15.72 -2.68 4.97
N ALA A 66 14.97 -2.86 3.89
CA ALA A 66 13.51 -2.84 3.90
C ALA A 66 12.91 -3.94 4.79
N VAL A 67 13.43 -5.17 4.70
CA VAL A 67 13.00 -6.30 5.54
C VAL A 67 13.30 -6.03 7.01
N LYS A 68 14.50 -5.50 7.34
CA LYS A 68 14.84 -5.12 8.72
C LYS A 68 13.92 -4.03 9.27
N ALA A 69 13.61 -3.01 8.47
CA ALA A 69 12.68 -1.95 8.86
C ALA A 69 11.26 -2.50 9.09
N ALA A 70 10.78 -3.39 8.21
CA ALA A 70 9.50 -4.05 8.36
C ALA A 70 9.45 -4.94 9.62
N GLN A 71 10.52 -5.70 9.90
CA GLN A 71 10.63 -6.52 11.10
C GLN A 71 10.59 -5.64 12.36
N ALA A 72 11.35 -4.55 12.39
CA ALA A 72 11.36 -3.62 13.52
C ALA A 72 9.98 -2.99 13.76
N ALA A 73 9.24 -2.66 12.68
CA ALA A 73 7.87 -2.18 12.79
C ALA A 73 6.93 -3.26 13.34
N PHE A 74 7.06 -4.51 12.88
CA PHE A 74 6.25 -5.64 13.32
C PHE A 74 6.54 -6.04 14.78
N GLU A 75 7.77 -5.97 15.24
CA GLU A 75 8.12 -6.20 16.65
C GLU A 75 7.86 -4.97 17.53
N GLY A 76 7.63 -3.82 16.90
CA GLY A 76 7.48 -2.52 17.55
C GLY A 76 6.02 -2.11 17.80
N PRO A 77 5.75 -0.78 17.85
CA PRO A 77 4.45 -0.24 18.23
C PRO A 77 3.28 -0.72 17.37
N TRP A 78 3.51 -1.05 16.09
CA TRP A 78 2.44 -1.45 15.17
C TRP A 78 1.68 -2.70 15.63
N SER A 79 2.39 -3.74 16.06
CA SER A 79 1.76 -4.98 16.55
C SER A 79 1.10 -4.82 17.91
N GLN A 80 1.51 -3.81 18.69
CA GLN A 80 0.89 -3.46 19.96
C GLN A 80 -0.33 -2.55 19.81
N MET A 81 -0.58 -1.99 18.62
CA MET A 81 -1.76 -1.16 18.38
C MET A 81 -3.05 -1.95 18.59
N LEU A 82 -4.05 -1.28 19.13
CA LEU A 82 -5.40 -1.80 19.14
C LEU A 82 -5.92 -1.93 17.70
N PRO A 83 -6.73 -2.96 17.39
CA PRO A 83 -7.36 -3.12 16.08
C PRO A 83 -8.02 -1.84 15.53
N VAL A 84 -8.72 -1.09 16.38
CA VAL A 84 -9.39 0.17 16.00
C VAL A 84 -8.40 1.30 15.64
N GLN A 85 -7.20 1.31 16.21
CA GLN A 85 -6.17 2.29 15.85
C GLN A 85 -5.62 1.99 14.45
N ARG A 86 -5.39 0.70 14.14
CA ARG A 86 -5.03 0.28 12.77
C ARG A 86 -6.15 0.61 11.78
N GLN A 87 -7.41 0.38 12.15
CA GLN A 87 -8.56 0.82 11.35
C GLN A 87 -8.49 2.30 11.02
N GLY A 88 -8.30 3.15 12.03
CA GLY A 88 -8.24 4.61 11.86
C GLY A 88 -7.13 5.05 10.91
N LEU A 89 -5.94 4.43 11.00
CA LEU A 89 -4.83 4.73 10.09
C LEU A 89 -5.12 4.32 8.64
N MET A 90 -5.73 3.15 8.43
CA MET A 90 -6.11 2.69 7.08
C MET A 90 -7.21 3.56 6.47
N LEU A 91 -8.20 3.99 7.25
CA LEU A 91 -9.23 4.93 6.79
C LEU A 91 -8.61 6.29 6.42
N LYS A 92 -7.69 6.81 7.25
CA LYS A 92 -6.96 8.04 6.93
C LYS A 92 -6.15 7.91 5.64
N LEU A 93 -5.55 6.74 5.38
CA LEU A 93 -4.84 6.48 4.12
C LEU A 93 -5.79 6.53 2.91
N ALA A 94 -6.96 5.89 3.00
CA ALA A 94 -7.97 5.97 1.94
C ALA A 94 -8.39 7.43 1.66
N ASP A 95 -8.63 8.22 2.71
CA ASP A 95 -8.98 9.63 2.56
C ASP A 95 -7.84 10.45 1.92
N LEU A 96 -6.57 10.15 2.25
CA LEU A 96 -5.41 10.80 1.63
C LEU A 96 -5.25 10.43 0.15
N ILE A 97 -5.54 9.18 -0.23
CA ILE A 97 -5.54 8.76 -1.64
C ILE A 97 -6.60 9.57 -2.42
N GLU A 98 -7.82 9.69 -1.89
CA GLU A 98 -8.87 10.48 -2.54
C GLU A 98 -8.59 11.99 -2.58
N GLN A 99 -7.88 12.51 -1.56
CA GLN A 99 -7.46 13.91 -1.49
C GLN A 99 -6.37 14.24 -2.51
N ASN A 100 -5.51 13.29 -2.85
CA ASN A 100 -4.43 13.44 -3.83
C ASN A 100 -4.75 12.71 -5.15
N GLY A 101 -6.03 12.40 -5.38
CA GLY A 101 -6.41 11.45 -6.41
C GLY A 101 -6.11 11.91 -7.83
N GLU A 102 -6.23 13.21 -8.13
CA GLU A 102 -5.86 13.73 -9.45
C GLU A 102 -4.35 13.62 -9.72
N GLU A 103 -3.51 13.83 -8.71
CA GLU A 103 -2.05 13.66 -8.82
C GLU A 103 -1.69 12.20 -9.10
N LEU A 104 -2.26 11.28 -8.32
CA LEU A 104 -2.06 9.85 -8.52
C LEU A 104 -2.55 9.39 -9.90
N ALA A 105 -3.71 9.87 -10.34
CA ALA A 105 -4.25 9.52 -11.65
C ALA A 105 -3.38 10.04 -12.81
N GLN A 106 -2.79 11.24 -12.69
CA GLN A 106 -1.85 11.77 -13.68
C GLN A 106 -0.56 10.95 -13.72
N LEU A 107 0.04 10.63 -12.57
CA LEU A 107 1.24 9.79 -12.50
C LEU A 107 1.00 8.43 -13.15
N GLU A 108 -0.14 7.81 -12.86
CA GLU A 108 -0.51 6.50 -13.37
C GLU A 108 -0.75 6.51 -14.89
N THR A 109 -1.44 7.55 -15.38
CA THR A 109 -1.63 7.79 -16.82
C THR A 109 -0.31 7.98 -17.55
N LEU A 110 0.60 8.78 -16.96
CA LEU A 110 1.92 9.04 -17.53
C LEU A 110 2.78 7.79 -17.58
N ASN A 111 2.82 7.03 -16.48
CA ASN A 111 3.70 5.88 -16.31
C ASN A 111 3.19 4.63 -17.06
N GLN A 112 1.91 4.30 -16.89
CA GLN A 112 1.34 3.06 -17.42
C GLN A 112 0.74 3.24 -18.82
N GLY A 113 0.22 4.43 -19.13
CA GLY A 113 -0.36 4.77 -20.44
C GLY A 113 -1.87 4.57 -20.55
N LYS A 114 -2.56 4.08 -19.52
CA LYS A 114 -4.04 4.01 -19.50
C LYS A 114 -4.63 5.42 -19.56
N SER A 115 -5.86 5.51 -20.07
CA SER A 115 -6.55 6.80 -20.13
C SER A 115 -6.77 7.38 -18.73
N ILE A 116 -6.71 8.70 -18.61
CA ILE A 116 -6.93 9.40 -17.33
C ILE A 116 -8.26 9.03 -16.67
N LEU A 117 -9.30 8.77 -17.47
CA LEU A 117 -10.59 8.30 -16.99
C LEU A 117 -10.46 6.99 -16.20
N LEU A 118 -9.72 6.02 -16.74
CA LEU A 118 -9.50 4.73 -16.08
C LEU A 118 -8.58 4.90 -14.86
N SER A 119 -7.55 5.75 -14.94
CA SER A 119 -6.69 6.06 -13.79
C SER A 119 -7.51 6.65 -12.62
N ARG A 120 -8.46 7.54 -12.89
CA ARG A 120 -9.32 8.14 -11.87
C ARG A 120 -10.28 7.12 -11.25
N LEU A 121 -11.01 6.37 -12.08
CA LEU A 121 -12.11 5.50 -11.63
C LEU A 121 -11.66 4.13 -11.14
N ILE A 122 -10.67 3.53 -11.79
CA ILE A 122 -10.20 2.19 -11.45
C ILE A 122 -9.07 2.30 -10.46
N GLU A 123 -7.97 2.95 -10.82
CA GLU A 123 -6.75 2.93 -9.99
C GLU A 123 -6.98 3.66 -8.66
N VAL A 124 -7.35 4.93 -8.72
CA VAL A 124 -7.43 5.74 -7.50
C VAL A 124 -8.68 5.40 -6.69
N GLN A 125 -9.86 5.48 -7.32
CA GLN A 125 -11.11 5.28 -6.59
C GLN A 125 -11.26 3.84 -6.08
N SER A 126 -10.94 2.82 -6.89
CA SER A 126 -11.08 1.44 -6.41
C SER A 126 -10.02 1.10 -5.35
N SER A 127 -8.79 1.61 -5.47
CA SER A 127 -7.77 1.39 -4.41
C SER A 127 -8.17 2.01 -3.07
N ALA A 128 -8.71 3.24 -3.09
CA ALA A 128 -9.23 3.87 -1.87
C ALA A 128 -10.35 3.04 -1.23
N GLU A 129 -11.30 2.55 -2.05
CA GLU A 129 -12.38 1.68 -1.57
C GLU A 129 -11.89 0.32 -1.07
N TYR A 130 -10.91 -0.31 -1.72
CA TYR A 130 -10.31 -1.56 -1.23
C TYR A 130 -9.62 -1.36 0.12
N ILE A 131 -8.88 -0.26 0.30
CA ILE A 131 -8.25 0.07 1.58
C ILE A 131 -9.32 0.32 2.65
N ARG A 132 -10.38 1.05 2.32
CA ARG A 132 -11.51 1.33 3.23
C ARG A 132 -12.25 0.04 3.63
N TYR A 133 -12.48 -0.86 2.68
CA TYR A 133 -13.04 -2.18 2.92
C TYR A 133 -12.15 -3.01 3.87
N MET A 134 -10.84 -3.07 3.59
CA MET A 134 -9.88 -3.81 4.43
C MET A 134 -9.69 -3.18 5.81
N ALA A 135 -9.82 -1.86 5.95
CA ALA A 135 -9.82 -1.19 7.24
C ALA A 135 -10.93 -1.74 8.13
N GLY A 136 -12.12 -1.99 7.56
CA GLY A 136 -13.25 -2.61 8.25
C GLY A 136 -12.97 -4.00 8.81
N TRP A 137 -12.04 -4.76 8.22
CA TRP A 137 -11.65 -6.09 8.68
C TRP A 137 -10.71 -6.08 9.89
N SER A 138 -9.97 -5.00 10.13
CA SER A 138 -9.01 -4.92 11.24
C SER A 138 -9.61 -5.26 12.61
N THR A 139 -10.89 -4.92 12.84
CA THR A 139 -11.66 -5.19 14.06
C THR A 139 -12.52 -6.46 14.01
N LYS A 140 -12.49 -7.20 12.89
CA LYS A 140 -13.38 -8.34 12.61
C LYS A 140 -12.64 -9.64 12.29
N ILE A 141 -11.32 -9.68 12.44
CA ILE A 141 -10.55 -10.92 12.39
C ILE A 141 -10.86 -11.73 13.65
N GLN A 142 -11.63 -12.79 13.48
CA GLN A 142 -12.12 -13.64 14.58
C GLN A 142 -11.53 -15.04 14.53
N GLY A 143 -11.30 -15.59 15.72
CA GLY A 143 -11.10 -17.02 15.93
C GLY A 143 -12.42 -17.73 16.23
N THR A 144 -12.33 -18.95 16.75
CA THR A 144 -13.47 -19.79 17.13
C THR A 144 -13.31 -20.26 18.57
N THR A 145 -14.41 -20.40 19.31
CA THR A 145 -14.46 -21.14 20.57
C THR A 145 -15.02 -22.54 20.30
N LEU A 146 -14.52 -23.54 21.03
CA LEU A 146 -14.82 -24.94 20.77
C LEU A 146 -15.21 -25.64 22.08
N ASP A 147 -16.30 -26.40 22.05
CA ASP A 147 -16.63 -27.34 23.13
C ASP A 147 -15.98 -28.68 22.80
N VAL A 148 -14.88 -28.96 23.48
CA VAL A 148 -14.03 -30.14 23.26
C VAL A 148 -14.03 -31.08 24.47
N SER A 149 -14.93 -30.85 25.43
CA SER A 149 -14.93 -31.62 26.67
C SER A 149 -15.28 -33.08 26.38
N ILE A 150 -14.37 -33.97 26.78
CA ILE A 150 -14.60 -35.42 26.77
C ILE A 150 -14.86 -35.90 28.20
N PRO A 151 -15.60 -37.00 28.40
CA PRO A 151 -16.05 -37.42 29.73
C PRO A 151 -14.95 -38.03 30.61
N ILE A 152 -13.67 -37.86 30.26
CA ILE A 152 -12.53 -38.45 30.97
C ILE A 152 -11.46 -37.38 31.21
N PRO A 153 -11.08 -37.09 32.47
CA PRO A 153 -11.69 -37.62 33.70
C PRO A 153 -13.10 -37.04 33.96
N PRO A 154 -13.98 -37.77 34.69
CA PRO A 154 -15.34 -37.32 34.96
C PRO A 154 -15.42 -35.93 35.59
N GLY A 155 -16.32 -35.09 35.08
CA GLY A 155 -16.55 -33.74 35.57
C GLY A 155 -15.54 -32.69 35.08
N MET A 156 -14.51 -33.09 34.33
CA MET A 156 -13.56 -32.16 33.74
C MET A 156 -14.19 -31.42 32.55
N ARG A 157 -13.92 -30.11 32.47
CA ARG A 157 -14.33 -29.25 31.35
C ARG A 157 -13.11 -28.57 30.76
N TYR A 158 -13.02 -28.56 29.44
CA TYR A 158 -11.95 -27.90 28.71
C TYR A 158 -12.51 -26.67 27.98
N GLN A 159 -11.74 -25.59 27.98
CA GLN A 159 -11.98 -24.44 27.11
C GLN A 159 -10.94 -24.48 25.99
N ALA A 160 -11.40 -24.54 24.74
CA ALA A 160 -10.54 -24.45 23.58
C ALA A 160 -10.97 -23.30 22.69
N PHE A 161 -10.00 -22.61 22.10
CA PHE A 161 -10.24 -21.56 21.13
C PHE A 161 -9.10 -21.48 20.11
N THR A 162 -9.38 -20.87 18.96
CA THR A 162 -8.37 -20.54 17.96
C THR A 162 -8.08 -19.04 17.96
N ARG A 163 -6.87 -18.67 17.58
CA ARG A 163 -6.49 -17.27 17.30
C ARG A 163 -5.98 -17.19 15.88
N LYS A 164 -6.30 -16.08 15.20
CA LYS A 164 -5.68 -15.71 13.92
C LYS A 164 -4.62 -14.66 14.23
N GLU A 165 -3.37 -15.07 14.10
CA GLU A 165 -2.22 -14.20 14.32
C GLU A 165 -1.65 -13.76 12.96
N ALA A 166 -1.07 -12.56 12.91
CA ALA A 166 -0.44 -12.07 11.70
C ALA A 166 0.79 -12.93 11.36
N VAL A 167 0.99 -13.23 10.08
CA VAL A 167 2.12 -14.08 9.62
C VAL A 167 3.49 -13.42 9.85
N GLY A 168 3.54 -12.09 9.97
CA GLY A 168 4.77 -11.32 10.13
C GLY A 168 5.06 -10.44 8.92
N VAL A 169 6.34 -10.35 8.54
CA VAL A 169 6.79 -9.59 7.37
C VAL A 169 6.31 -10.27 6.09
N VAL A 170 5.75 -9.48 5.17
CA VAL A 170 5.22 -9.94 3.87
C VAL A 170 5.97 -9.23 2.75
N ALA A 171 6.54 -10.01 1.82
CA ALA A 171 7.05 -9.51 0.55
C ALA A 171 5.95 -9.58 -0.51
N ALA A 172 5.58 -8.42 -1.08
CA ALA A 172 4.59 -8.32 -2.15
C ALA A 172 5.26 -7.83 -3.43
N ILE A 173 5.12 -8.60 -4.52
CA ILE A 173 5.64 -8.25 -5.85
C ILE A 173 4.43 -8.10 -6.78
N THR A 174 4.28 -6.94 -7.40
CA THR A 174 3.15 -6.61 -8.27
C THR A 174 3.59 -6.47 -9.73
N PRO A 175 2.70 -6.78 -10.69
CA PRO A 175 2.94 -6.49 -12.10
C PRO A 175 2.69 -5.01 -12.40
N TRP A 176 2.98 -4.60 -13.64
CA TRP A 176 2.92 -3.20 -14.09
C TRP A 176 1.58 -2.77 -14.71
N ASN A 177 0.60 -3.67 -14.85
CA ASN A 177 -0.66 -3.37 -15.56
C ASN A 177 -1.66 -2.58 -14.69
N PHE A 178 -1.66 -2.82 -13.38
CA PHE A 178 -2.41 -2.06 -12.36
C PHE A 178 -1.46 -1.80 -11.17
N PRO A 179 -0.51 -0.86 -11.33
CA PRO A 179 0.50 -0.50 -10.33
C PRO A 179 -0.07 0.00 -9.00
#